data_AF-A0A3D4RPB5-F1
#
_entry.id   AF-A0A3D4RPB5-F1
#
_cell.length_a   1.000
_cell.length_b   1.000
_cell.length_c   1.000
_cell.angle_alpha   90.00
_cell.angle_beta   90.00
_cell.angle_gamma   90.00
#
_symmetry.space_group_name_H-M   'P 1'
#
loop_
_entity.id
_entity.type
_entity.pdbx_description
1 polymer ?
#
loop_
_entity_poly.entity_id
_entity_poly.type
_entity_poly.pdbx_seq_one_letter_code
_entity_poly.pdbx_strand_id
1 'polypeptide(L)'
;AYAVSRVAFTDNFEVRVEDCSVTPPEPCTVQIYRKWNDFLFVDNKEGNYHSFQWYKNGEPIPGATGQYYRADPVPSASDEFYVVLNNDLGDVESCHTTFEDASPSAVLYPATNTRTLVASRLYPISTHISLLVNTYSDGSVEAEKQLIY
;
A
#
# COMPACT_ATOMS: atom_id res chain seq x y z
N ALA A 1 50.95 8.34 -34.57
CA ALA A 1 51.01 9.80 -34.65
C ALA A 1 49.63 10.31 -35.03
N TYR A 2 48.90 10.94 -34.11
CA TYR A 2 47.74 11.78 -34.42
C TYR A 2 47.69 12.93 -33.41
N ALA A 3 47.48 14.12 -33.95
CA ALA A 3 47.78 15.41 -33.34
C ALA A 3 46.66 15.92 -32.42
N VAL A 4 47.08 16.74 -31.44
CA VAL A 4 46.22 17.52 -30.55
C VAL A 4 45.84 18.83 -31.25
N SER A 5 44.57 19.22 -31.17
CA SER A 5 44.14 20.60 -31.40
C SER A 5 43.20 21.04 -30.29
N ARG A 6 43.66 21.98 -29.46
CA ARG A 6 42.83 22.71 -28.50
C ARG A 6 42.10 23.84 -29.23
N VAL A 7 40.83 24.05 -28.90
CA VAL A 7 40.15 25.33 -29.12
C VAL A 7 39.61 25.78 -27.78
N ALA A 8 40.11 26.92 -27.30
CA ALA A 8 39.61 27.59 -26.12
C ALA A 8 38.45 28.49 -26.53
N PHE A 9 37.35 28.44 -25.79
CA PHE A 9 36.37 29.52 -25.78
C PHE A 9 36.24 30.03 -24.35
N THR A 10 36.66 31.27 -24.18
CA THR A 10 36.46 32.13 -23.02
C THR A 10 35.02 32.62 -23.02
N ASP A 11 34.19 32.09 -22.14
CA ASP A 11 33.12 32.88 -21.55
C ASP A 11 32.90 32.39 -20.12
N ASN A 12 33.21 33.24 -19.15
CA ASN A 12 32.92 32.99 -17.74
C ASN A 12 31.42 33.25 -17.54
N PHE A 13 30.60 32.25 -17.86
CA PHE A 13 29.21 32.27 -17.45
C PHE A 13 29.17 31.91 -15.96
N GLU A 14 28.96 32.90 -15.10
CA GLU A 14 28.53 32.64 -13.73
C GLU A 14 27.25 31.82 -13.79
N VAL A 15 27.36 30.52 -13.52
CA VAL A 15 26.20 29.71 -13.17
C VAL A 15 25.74 30.25 -11.83
N ARG A 16 24.76 31.16 -11.85
CA ARG A 16 23.89 31.34 -10.69
C ARG A 16 23.28 29.97 -10.42
N VAL A 17 23.75 29.32 -9.36
CA VAL A 17 22.98 28.27 -8.71
C VAL A 17 21.78 29.01 -8.14
N GLU A 18 20.71 29.10 -8.94
CA GLU A 18 19.38 29.28 -8.37
C GLU A 18 19.21 28.07 -7.46
N ASP A 19 19.46 28.28 -6.17
CA ASP A 19 19.15 27.35 -5.10
C ASP A 19 17.62 27.25 -5.06
N CYS A 20 17.09 26.51 -6.02
CA CYS A 20 15.74 26.02 -6.00
C CYS A 20 15.78 24.71 -5.21
N SER A 21 16.12 24.78 -3.93
CA SER A 21 15.75 23.78 -2.94
C SER A 21 14.25 23.86 -2.67
N VAL A 22 13.44 23.76 -3.73
CA VAL A 22 12.13 23.16 -3.61
C VAL A 22 12.40 21.67 -3.47
N THR A 23 12.59 21.20 -2.24
CA THR A 23 12.32 19.79 -1.97
C THR A 23 10.91 19.54 -2.51
N PRO A 24 10.74 18.62 -3.47
CA PRO A 24 9.41 18.15 -3.84
C PRO A 24 8.68 17.79 -2.54
N PRO A 25 7.37 18.06 -2.39
CA PRO A 25 6.64 17.50 -1.25
C PRO A 25 6.99 16.02 -1.19
N GLU A 26 7.58 15.58 -0.07
CA GLU A 26 8.07 14.22 0.05
C GLU A 26 6.95 13.28 -0.41
N PRO A 27 7.23 12.31 -1.30
CA PRO A 27 6.24 11.28 -1.56
C PRO A 27 5.94 10.65 -0.21
N CYS A 28 4.66 10.64 0.17
CA CYS A 28 4.19 10.11 1.44
C CYS A 28 4.88 8.76 1.73
N THR A 29 5.56 8.67 2.87
CA THR A 29 6.52 7.58 3.16
C THR A 29 5.84 6.36 3.74
N VAL A 30 4.69 6.54 4.39
CA VAL A 30 3.91 5.48 5.00
C VAL A 30 2.75 5.10 4.10
N GLN A 31 2.74 3.85 3.62
CA GLN A 31 1.67 3.33 2.76
C GLN A 31 0.60 2.64 3.60
N ILE A 32 -0.66 2.82 3.20
CA ILE A 32 -1.77 1.99 3.68
C ILE A 32 -1.94 0.81 2.74
N TYR A 33 -2.07 -0.37 3.33
CA TYR A 33 -2.37 -1.60 2.61
C TYR A 33 -3.82 -2.01 2.85
N ARG A 34 -4.51 -2.33 1.77
CA ARG A 34 -5.85 -2.91 1.79
C ARG A 34 -5.79 -4.43 1.75
N LYS A 35 -6.62 -5.08 2.56
CA LYS A 35 -6.96 -6.51 2.53
C LYS A 35 -8.47 -6.66 2.48
N TRP A 36 -8.94 -7.68 1.76
CA TRP A 36 -10.37 -7.85 1.47
C TRP A 36 -11.01 -6.55 0.95
N ASN A 37 -12.28 -6.32 1.28
CA ASN A 37 -13.02 -5.12 0.87
C ASN A 37 -13.13 -4.07 1.99
N ASP A 38 -12.74 -4.40 3.23
CA ASP A 38 -12.99 -3.56 4.41
C ASP A 38 -11.82 -3.46 5.39
N PHE A 39 -10.68 -4.11 5.13
CA PHE A 39 -9.58 -4.15 6.07
C PHE A 39 -8.39 -3.31 5.60
N LEU A 40 -7.99 -2.34 6.43
CA LEU A 40 -6.88 -1.43 6.19
C LEU A 40 -5.80 -1.66 7.25
N PHE A 41 -4.54 -1.60 6.85
CA PHE A 41 -3.43 -1.71 7.79
C PHE A 41 -2.19 -0.95 7.34
N VAL A 42 -1.36 -0.57 8.30
CA VAL A 42 0.00 -0.06 8.06
C VAL A 42 1.04 -1.07 8.52
N ASP A 43 2.15 -1.19 7.80
CA ASP A 43 3.29 -2.00 8.26
C ASP A 43 3.98 -1.29 9.44
N ASN A 44 4.02 -1.96 10.58
CA ASN A 44 4.73 -1.51 11.79
C ASN A 44 5.58 -2.65 12.36
N LYS A 45 6.18 -3.48 11.49
CA LYS A 45 7.02 -4.61 11.91
C LYS A 45 8.25 -4.17 12.72
N GLU A 46 8.80 -2.99 12.45
CA GLU A 46 9.93 -2.44 13.21
C GLU A 46 9.49 -1.90 14.59
N GLY A 47 8.18 -1.71 14.81
CA GLY A 47 7.65 -1.17 16.07
C GLY A 47 7.93 0.32 16.29
N ASN A 48 8.22 1.06 15.22
CA ASN A 48 8.56 2.49 15.27
C ASN A 48 7.34 3.37 15.58
N TYR A 49 6.11 2.86 15.36
CA TYR A 49 4.88 3.61 15.62
C TYR A 49 4.18 3.08 16.88
N HIS A 50 3.76 3.99 17.74
CA HIS A 50 3.19 3.67 19.06
C HIS A 50 1.71 4.04 19.18
N SER A 51 1.23 5.00 18.39
CA SER A 51 -0.19 5.31 18.31
C SER A 51 -0.62 5.57 16.87
N PHE A 52 -1.91 5.36 16.64
CA PHE A 52 -2.55 5.45 15.34
C PHE A 52 -3.85 6.22 15.52
N GLN A 53 -4.25 6.98 14.51
CA GLN A 53 -5.58 7.54 14.40
C GLN A 53 -5.99 7.51 12.94
N TRP A 54 -7.00 6.71 12.61
CA TRP A 54 -7.52 6.62 11.25
C TRP A 54 -8.48 7.77 10.95
N TYR A 55 -8.48 8.20 9.70
CA TYR A 55 -9.33 9.24 9.17
C TYR A 55 -10.06 8.73 7.93
N LYS A 56 -11.30 9.21 7.75
CA LYS A 56 -12.11 8.98 6.56
C LYS A 56 -12.57 10.34 6.03
N ASN A 57 -12.27 10.64 4.77
CA ASN A 57 -12.67 11.89 4.10
C ASN A 57 -12.32 13.16 4.90
N GLY A 58 -11.17 13.15 5.60
CA GLY A 58 -10.70 14.26 6.44
C GLY A 58 -11.20 14.27 7.89
N GLU A 59 -12.13 13.37 8.26
CA GLU A 59 -12.65 13.30 9.63
C GLU A 59 -12.04 12.13 10.41
N PRO A 60 -11.69 12.32 11.70
CA PRO A 60 -11.16 11.23 12.53
C PRO A 60 -12.24 10.20 12.81
N ILE A 61 -11.89 8.92 12.63
CA ILE A 61 -12.78 7.80 12.94
C ILE A 61 -12.67 7.49 14.44
N PRO A 62 -13.74 7.68 15.24
CA PRO A 62 -13.66 7.50 16.69
C PRO A 62 -13.30 6.06 17.08
N GLY A 63 -12.31 5.91 17.96
CA GLY A 63 -11.87 4.60 18.47
C GLY A 63 -11.00 3.79 17.49
N ALA A 64 -10.74 4.29 16.28
CA ALA A 64 -9.82 3.66 15.34
C ALA A 64 -8.37 4.02 15.68
N THR A 65 -7.85 3.42 16.76
CA THR A 65 -6.50 3.71 17.29
C THR A 65 -5.51 2.55 17.15
N GLY A 66 -5.87 1.51 16.38
CA GLY A 66 -5.02 0.35 16.13
C GLY A 66 -4.21 0.48 14.84
N GLN A 67 -3.17 -0.34 14.72
CA GLN A 67 -2.43 -0.54 13.46
C GLN A 67 -3.34 -1.04 12.32
N TYR A 68 -4.43 -1.69 12.68
CA TYR A 68 -5.45 -2.22 11.79
C TYR A 68 -6.75 -1.46 11.97
N TYR A 69 -7.45 -1.20 10.88
CA TYR A 69 -8.80 -0.67 10.90
C TYR A 69 -9.69 -1.49 9.97
N ARG A 70 -10.79 -1.99 10.53
CA ARG A 70 -11.84 -2.64 9.75
C ARG A 70 -12.97 -1.62 9.57
N ALA A 71 -13.18 -1.19 8.34
CA ALA A 71 -14.22 -0.24 8.00
C ALA A 71 -15.62 -0.89 8.07
N ASP A 72 -16.51 -0.23 8.79
CA ASP A 72 -17.93 -0.57 8.83
C ASP A 72 -18.75 0.73 8.74
N PRO A 73 -19.49 0.98 7.64
CA PRO A 73 -19.74 0.08 6.51
C PRO A 73 -18.52 -0.11 5.59
N VAL A 74 -18.61 -1.13 4.71
CA VAL A 74 -17.63 -1.38 3.64
C VAL A 74 -17.41 -0.10 2.84
N PRO A 75 -16.16 0.34 2.62
CA PRO A 75 -15.91 1.60 1.94
C PRO A 75 -16.29 1.61 0.47
N SER A 76 -16.68 2.79 -0.01
CA SER A 76 -17.02 3.08 -1.40
C SER A 76 -15.84 3.67 -2.17
N ALA A 77 -15.97 3.75 -3.50
CA ALA A 77 -14.88 4.26 -4.34
C ALA A 77 -14.49 5.74 -4.11
N SER A 78 -15.42 6.51 -3.56
CA SER A 78 -15.21 7.90 -3.18
C SER A 78 -14.63 8.09 -1.79
N ASP A 79 -14.53 7.02 -1.00
CA ASP A 79 -14.01 7.11 0.36
C ASP A 79 -12.48 7.12 0.34
N GLU A 80 -11.92 8.18 0.93
CA GLU A 80 -10.50 8.35 1.14
C GLU A 80 -10.14 8.05 2.60
N PHE A 81 -9.09 7.26 2.80
CA PHE A 81 -8.55 6.92 4.10
C PHE A 81 -7.09 7.33 4.20
N TYR A 82 -6.74 7.86 5.37
CA TYR A 82 -5.37 8.05 5.79
C TYR A 82 -5.28 7.76 7.30
N VAL A 83 -4.07 7.58 7.80
CA VAL A 83 -3.82 7.39 9.22
C VAL A 83 -2.67 8.29 9.65
N VAL A 84 -2.86 8.95 10.79
CA VAL A 84 -1.80 9.67 11.47
C VAL A 84 -1.18 8.72 12.47
N LEU A 85 0.13 8.52 12.37
CA LEU A 85 0.91 7.67 13.24
C LEU A 85 1.84 8.52 14.10
N ASN A 86 2.00 8.16 15.36
CA ASN A 86 2.98 8.81 16.22
C ASN A 86 4.20 7.90 16.45
N ASN A 87 5.39 8.47 16.34
CA ASN A 87 6.66 7.87 16.70
C ASN A 87 7.48 8.82 17.60
N ASP A 88 8.68 8.41 17.99
CA ASP A 88 9.59 9.21 18.83
C ASP A 88 10.02 10.55 18.19
N LEU A 89 9.86 10.71 16.88
CA LEU A 89 10.18 11.93 16.14
C LEU A 89 8.96 12.85 15.96
N GLY A 90 7.75 12.37 16.27
CA GLY A 90 6.50 13.11 16.16
C GLY A 90 5.45 12.37 15.33
N ASP A 91 4.50 13.14 14.81
CA ASP A 91 3.41 12.62 14.00
C ASP A 91 3.82 12.52 12.53
N VAL A 92 3.47 11.39 11.92
CA VAL A 92 3.70 11.07 10.51
C VAL A 92 2.35 10.71 9.90
N GLU A 93 2.00 11.36 8.80
CA GLU A 93 0.80 11.07 8.04
C GLU A 93 1.08 10.02 6.96
N SER A 94 0.16 9.07 6.78
CA SER A 94 0.23 8.11 5.69
C SER A 94 -0.17 8.73 4.35
N CYS A 95 0.19 8.05 3.27
CA CYS A 95 -0.46 8.29 1.98
C CYS A 95 -1.96 8.13 2.10
N HIS A 96 -2.68 9.00 1.39
CA HIS A 96 -4.10 8.87 1.22
C HIS A 96 -4.37 7.71 0.26
N THR A 97 -5.29 6.84 0.62
CA THR A 97 -5.73 5.72 -0.22
C THR A 97 -7.23 5.77 -0.40
N THR A 98 -7.68 5.60 -1.63
CA THR A 98 -9.09 5.36 -1.93
C THR A 98 -9.30 3.87 -2.12
N PHE A 99 -10.51 3.42 -1.82
CA PHE A 99 -10.92 2.12 -2.31
C PHE A 99 -11.18 2.29 -3.80
N GLU A 100 -10.48 1.60 -4.70
CA GLU A 100 -11.07 1.44 -6.02
C GLU A 100 -12.32 0.60 -5.84
N ASP A 101 -13.42 0.95 -6.51
CA ASP A 101 -14.55 0.05 -6.68
C ASP A 101 -13.95 -1.30 -7.08
N ALA A 102 -14.39 -2.38 -6.44
CA ALA A 102 -14.16 -3.70 -7.00
C ALA A 102 -14.82 -3.65 -8.37
N SER A 103 -14.05 -3.30 -9.41
CA SER A 103 -14.51 -3.36 -10.79
C SER A 103 -15.21 -4.70 -10.88
N PRO A 104 -16.50 -4.75 -11.28
CA PRO A 104 -17.17 -6.02 -11.44
C PRO A 104 -16.21 -6.85 -12.27
N SER A 105 -15.72 -7.97 -11.73
CA SER A 105 -14.73 -8.80 -12.41
C SER A 105 -15.22 -8.91 -13.83
N ALA A 106 -14.42 -8.42 -14.79
CA ALA A 106 -14.86 -8.33 -16.17
C ALA A 106 -15.46 -9.68 -16.52
N VAL A 107 -16.77 -9.70 -16.78
CA VAL A 107 -17.46 -10.94 -17.12
C VAL A 107 -16.99 -11.27 -18.53
N LEU A 108 -15.83 -11.93 -18.61
CA LEU A 108 -15.39 -12.55 -19.84
C LEU A 108 -16.43 -13.64 -20.11
N TYR A 109 -17.10 -13.52 -21.26
CA TYR A 109 -17.91 -14.51 -21.95
C TYR A 109 -17.59 -15.97 -21.57
N PRO A 110 -18.59 -16.88 -21.64
CA PRO A 110 -18.77 -17.94 -20.65
C PRO A 110 -17.45 -18.64 -20.34
N ALA A 111 -16.98 -18.53 -19.10
CA ALA A 111 -15.86 -19.32 -18.62
C ALA A 111 -16.24 -20.80 -18.72
N THR A 112 -15.86 -21.46 -19.82
CA THR A 112 -15.96 -22.92 -19.96
C THR A 112 -14.96 -23.64 -19.06
N ASN A 113 -14.13 -22.91 -18.33
CA ASN A 113 -13.29 -23.42 -17.27
C ASN A 113 -14.01 -23.27 -15.93
N THR A 114 -15.03 -24.10 -15.70
CA THR A 114 -15.66 -24.26 -14.38
C THR A 114 -14.70 -24.98 -13.45
N ARG A 115 -13.75 -24.22 -12.93
CA ARG A 115 -12.82 -24.70 -11.93
C ARG A 115 -13.54 -24.72 -10.58
N THR A 116 -13.87 -25.91 -10.10
CA THR A 116 -14.60 -26.10 -8.83
C THR A 116 -13.61 -26.25 -7.69
N LEU A 117 -13.88 -25.60 -6.55
CA LEU A 117 -13.07 -25.77 -5.34
C LEU A 117 -13.19 -27.23 -4.86
N VAL A 118 -12.06 -27.93 -4.75
CA VAL A 118 -11.99 -29.35 -4.34
C VAL A 118 -11.62 -29.46 -2.87
N ALA A 119 -10.62 -28.71 -2.44
CA ALA A 119 -10.23 -28.68 -1.04
C ALA A 119 -9.60 -27.35 -0.65
N SER A 120 -9.84 -26.96 0.60
CA SER A 120 -9.22 -25.83 1.26
C SER A 120 -8.43 -26.32 2.46
N ARG A 121 -7.18 -25.87 2.60
CA ARG A 121 -6.34 -26.22 3.75
C ARG A 121 -5.62 -25.00 4.29
N LEU A 122 -5.64 -24.84 5.60
CA LEU A 122 -4.86 -23.82 6.30
C LEU A 122 -3.50 -24.39 6.69
N TYR A 123 -2.45 -23.63 6.38
CA TYR A 123 -1.08 -23.92 6.77
C TYR A 123 -0.58 -22.80 7.69
N PRO A 124 -0.41 -23.05 8.99
CA PRO A 124 0.16 -22.05 9.88
C PRO A 124 1.61 -21.81 9.47
N ILE A 125 1.95 -20.56 9.20
CA ILE A 125 3.33 -20.13 8.90
C ILE A 125 3.90 -19.24 10.02
N SER A 126 3.04 -18.78 10.92
CA SER A 126 3.39 -18.04 12.14
C SER A 126 2.23 -18.16 13.14
N THR A 127 2.43 -17.64 14.35
CA THR A 127 1.36 -17.50 15.37
C THR A 127 0.22 -16.59 14.91
N HIS A 128 0.50 -15.63 14.03
CA HIS A 128 -0.49 -14.64 13.57
C HIS A 128 -0.92 -14.85 12.12
N ILE A 129 -0.38 -15.87 11.43
CA ILE A 129 -0.53 -15.99 9.97
C ILE A 129 -0.68 -17.45 9.55
N SER A 130 -1.72 -17.74 8.77
CA SER A 130 -1.87 -18.96 7.97
C SER A 130 -1.86 -18.66 6.48
N LEU A 131 -1.46 -19.64 5.66
CA LEU A 131 -1.78 -19.67 4.24
C LEU A 131 -3.04 -20.52 4.04
N LEU A 132 -4.11 -19.92 3.53
CA LEU A 132 -5.25 -20.65 2.97
C LEU A 132 -4.88 -21.09 1.56
N VAL A 133 -4.71 -22.39 1.39
CA VAL A 133 -4.42 -23.00 0.10
C VAL A 133 -5.70 -23.64 -0.43
N ASN A 134 -6.17 -23.15 -1.56
CA ASN A 134 -7.32 -23.67 -2.28
C ASN A 134 -6.83 -24.49 -3.46
N THR A 135 -7.32 -25.72 -3.56
CA THR A 135 -7.07 -26.64 -4.68
C THR A 135 -8.35 -26.81 -5.47
N TYR A 136 -8.22 -26.88 -6.79
CA TYR A 136 -9.38 -26.92 -7.66
C TYR A 136 -9.41 -28.13 -8.58
N SER A 137 -10.56 -28.36 -9.21
CA SER A 137 -10.87 -29.55 -10.02
C SER A 137 -9.97 -29.73 -11.25
N ASP A 138 -9.30 -28.67 -11.70
CA ASP A 138 -8.33 -28.70 -12.80
C ASP A 138 -6.89 -28.92 -12.33
N GLY A 139 -6.68 -29.16 -11.03
CA GLY A 139 -5.36 -29.36 -10.41
C GLY A 139 -4.60 -28.08 -10.09
N SER A 140 -5.17 -26.90 -10.37
CA SER A 140 -4.56 -25.63 -10.01
C SER A 140 -4.69 -25.34 -8.50
N VAL A 141 -3.81 -24.45 -8.03
CA VAL A 141 -3.70 -24.08 -6.62
C VAL A 141 -3.62 -22.57 -6.48
N GLU A 142 -4.39 -22.02 -5.56
CA GLU A 142 -4.25 -20.63 -5.10
C GLU A 142 -3.89 -20.61 -3.63
N ALA A 143 -3.06 -19.65 -3.23
CA ALA A 143 -2.66 -19.46 -1.84
C ALA A 143 -2.90 -18.01 -1.44
N GLU A 144 -3.63 -17.81 -0.34
CA GLU A 144 -3.89 -16.49 0.24
C GLU A 144 -3.40 -16.45 1.69
N LYS A 145 -2.72 -15.37 2.06
CA LYS A 145 -2.30 -15.12 3.45
C LYS A 145 -3.52 -14.68 4.28
N GLN A 146 -3.81 -15.43 5.33
CA GLN A 146 -4.85 -15.18 6.32
C GLN A 146 -4.21 -14.78 7.66
N LEU A 147 -4.74 -13.76 8.33
CA LEU A 147 -4.36 -13.44 9.71
C LEU A 147 -5.12 -14.37 10.67
N ILE A 148 -4.45 -14.84 11.72
CA ILE A 148 -5.06 -15.63 12.80
C ILE A 148 -4.91 -14.82 14.08
N TYR A 149 -6.01 -14.66 14.82
CA TYR A 149 -6.07 -14.01 16.14
C TYR A 149 -5.89 -15.04 17.26
#